data_AF-A0A9P9DZA6-F1
#
_entry.id   AF-A0A9P9DZA6-F1
#
_cell.length_a   1.000
_cell.length_b   1.000
_cell.length_c   1.000
_cell.angle_alpha   90.00
_cell.angle_beta   90.00
_cell.angle_gamma   90.00
#
_symmetry.space_group_name_H-M   'P 1'
#
loop_
_entity.id
_entity.type
_entity.pdbx_description
1 polymer ?
#
loop_
_entity_poly.entity_id
_entity_poly.type
_entity_poly.pdbx_seq_one_letter_code
_entity_poly.pdbx_strand_id
1 'polypeptide(L)'
;MRFQSVAVLQTLLGLSVASPIHDLHHSSRYRRFAHLHKREVPQEHSHDFVLTITREFLNLDNPKGIVDVVFGLLGNAAAADGAGSVTNLDCLKQETADQAFTNAKAAGDLRGMAGALLFQAIERNTGGVGVASVLCTETAVNAEIAALTQHQDPASENAGALNKAITLELAKQLAGIGADPNLALLSGTFAPGDATDTTGKGNSCDDEEPDLGCIFSQNLLVLDASEAEVSAAVADVAQTFTGTGGIFATDLVTLANFDVASVTGSVDLATIVNGAAGAGGAADATDAAQATSAVAVVTSAAAAATSVAECIAVPPTTAVAVASTAAAVVATSTAAAAAQTSEAASGTNVQEFTGTLGGAAPPVVSSTGDRPFSVNGNTFTGSGAAIGRSCDIQHNACANAANSGQLAGGVGQCETQVAACRAANNL
;
A
#
# COMPACT_ATOMS: atom_id res chain seq x y z
N MET A 1 -0.15 -60.17 37.91
CA MET A 1 -0.35 -61.11 36.78
C MET A 1 -0.07 -60.27 35.52
N ARG A 2 1.11 -60.14 34.91
CA ARG A 2 2.09 -61.09 34.30
C ARG A 2 1.42 -62.15 33.42
N PHE A 3 1.47 -61.99 32.10
CA PHE A 3 1.70 -62.99 31.03
C PHE A 3 1.95 -62.19 29.72
N GLN A 4 3.18 -62.07 29.18
CA GLN A 4 4.04 -63.01 28.44
C GLN A 4 3.59 -63.41 27.02
N SER A 5 4.57 -63.31 26.13
CA SER A 5 4.64 -63.37 24.67
C SER A 5 4.35 -64.72 24.03
N VAL A 6 4.02 -64.74 22.73
CA VAL A 6 4.36 -65.85 21.82
C VAL A 6 4.86 -65.29 20.48
N ALA A 7 6.04 -65.78 20.09
CA ALA A 7 6.72 -65.53 18.82
C ALA A 7 6.31 -66.54 17.75
N VAL A 8 6.37 -66.15 16.46
CA VAL A 8 6.45 -67.10 15.35
C VAL A 8 7.62 -66.69 14.45
N LEU A 9 8.57 -67.62 14.38
CA LEU A 9 9.78 -67.63 13.57
C LEU A 9 9.53 -68.59 12.41
N GLN A 10 9.71 -68.18 11.16
CA GLN A 10 10.14 -69.09 10.11
C GLN A 10 11.11 -68.40 9.14
N THR A 11 12.29 -68.99 9.09
CA THR A 11 13.45 -68.73 8.24
C THR A 11 13.39 -69.57 6.97
N LEU A 12 13.75 -69.01 5.82
CA LEU A 12 14.25 -69.77 4.68
C LEU A 12 15.50 -69.07 4.09
N LEU A 13 16.60 -69.82 4.12
CA LEU A 13 17.90 -69.53 3.50
C LEU A 13 17.86 -69.77 1.98
N GLY A 14 18.66 -69.01 1.23
CA GLY A 14 19.07 -69.36 -0.14
C GLY A 14 20.13 -68.39 -0.68
N LEU A 15 21.29 -68.92 -1.05
CA LEU A 15 22.60 -68.26 -1.17
C LEU A 15 22.84 -67.41 -2.44
N SER A 16 23.65 -66.36 -2.24
CA SER A 16 24.71 -65.73 -3.06
C SER A 16 24.99 -66.24 -4.50
N VAL A 17 25.21 -65.32 -5.46
CA VAL A 17 26.55 -64.90 -5.95
C VAL A 17 26.51 -63.75 -6.98
N ALA A 18 27.57 -62.93 -6.94
CA ALA A 18 28.20 -62.14 -8.01
C ALA A 18 27.55 -60.84 -8.52
N SER A 19 28.21 -59.72 -8.17
CA SER A 19 28.18 -58.45 -8.90
C SER A 19 28.74 -58.60 -10.33
N PRO A 20 28.31 -57.74 -11.26
CA PRO A 20 29.29 -56.78 -11.75
C PRO A 20 28.76 -55.34 -11.76
N ILE A 21 29.72 -54.45 -11.57
CA ILE A 21 29.67 -52.99 -11.66
C ILE A 21 29.02 -52.59 -13.00
N HIS A 22 27.97 -51.77 -12.94
CA HIS A 22 27.53 -50.92 -14.05
C HIS A 22 27.20 -49.55 -13.47
N ASP A 23 27.84 -48.54 -14.07
CA ASP A 23 27.65 -47.11 -13.84
C ASP A 23 26.17 -46.73 -13.73
N LEU A 24 25.77 -46.29 -12.54
CA LEU A 24 24.56 -45.48 -12.39
C LEU A 24 24.93 -44.04 -12.72
N HIS A 25 24.77 -43.66 -13.98
CA HIS A 25 24.33 -42.31 -14.31
C HIS A 25 22.96 -42.11 -13.65
N HIS A 26 22.98 -41.62 -12.41
CA HIS A 26 21.81 -41.04 -11.76
C HIS A 26 21.42 -39.79 -12.57
N SER A 27 20.57 -39.97 -13.57
CA SER A 27 19.68 -38.89 -14.00
C SER A 27 18.74 -38.59 -12.84
N SER A 28 19.25 -37.82 -11.88
CA SER A 28 18.45 -37.08 -10.92
C SER A 28 17.49 -36.25 -11.76
N ARG A 29 16.26 -36.76 -11.91
CA ARG A 29 15.13 -35.95 -12.33
C ARG A 29 14.87 -34.99 -11.18
N TYR A 30 15.66 -33.92 -11.18
CA TYR A 30 15.38 -32.70 -10.48
C TYR A 30 13.99 -32.29 -10.96
N ARG A 31 12.96 -32.60 -10.17
CA ARG A 31 11.70 -31.88 -10.26
C ARG A 31 12.09 -30.45 -9.95
N ARG A 32 12.27 -29.67 -11.00
CA ARG A 32 12.16 -28.22 -10.93
C ARG A 32 10.77 -28.00 -10.32
N PHE A 33 10.73 -27.74 -9.02
CA PHE A 33 9.71 -26.85 -8.50
C PHE A 33 9.92 -25.59 -9.32
N ALA A 34 9.06 -25.39 -10.33
CA ALA A 34 8.82 -24.05 -10.79
C ALA A 34 8.41 -23.31 -9.53
N HIS A 35 9.25 -22.37 -9.08
CA HIS A 35 8.73 -21.25 -8.34
C HIS A 35 7.57 -20.76 -9.20
N LEU A 36 6.34 -20.98 -8.73
CA LEU A 36 5.20 -20.25 -9.24
C LEU A 36 5.58 -18.80 -8.93
N HIS A 37 6.16 -18.11 -9.91
CA HIS A 37 6.14 -16.66 -9.90
C HIS A 37 4.66 -16.34 -9.71
N LYS A 38 4.33 -15.68 -8.59
CA LYS A 38 3.02 -15.10 -8.40
C LYS A 38 2.76 -14.29 -9.67
N ARG A 39 1.59 -14.47 -10.27
CA ARG A 39 1.26 -13.67 -11.45
C ARG A 39 0.96 -12.26 -10.91
N GLU A 40 2.01 -11.46 -10.78
CA GLU A 40 1.93 -10.04 -10.45
C GLU A 40 1.12 -9.39 -11.57
N VAL A 41 -0.05 -8.84 -11.22
CA VAL A 41 -0.76 -7.91 -12.08
C VAL A 41 -0.26 -6.50 -11.78
N PRO A 42 -0.27 -5.59 -12.77
CA PRO A 42 0.25 -4.24 -12.57
C PRO A 42 -0.32 -3.57 -11.30
N GLN A 43 0.52 -2.79 -10.63
CA GLN A 43 0.20 -1.93 -9.48
C GLN A 43 0.01 -2.64 -8.13
N GLU A 44 0.23 -3.95 -8.04
CA GLU A 44 0.18 -4.70 -6.78
C GLU A 44 1.06 -4.08 -5.70
N HIS A 45 2.22 -3.54 -6.08
CA HIS A 45 3.21 -3.00 -5.13
C HIS A 45 3.35 -1.48 -5.15
N SER A 46 2.41 -0.78 -5.79
CA SER A 46 2.43 0.69 -5.88
C SER A 46 2.42 1.36 -4.50
N HIS A 47 1.59 0.88 -3.59
CA HIS A 47 1.35 1.45 -2.26
C HIS A 47 1.65 0.44 -1.14
N ASP A 48 2.83 -0.18 -1.16
CA ASP A 48 3.18 -1.27 -0.25
C ASP A 48 3.06 -0.93 1.24
N PHE A 49 3.28 0.32 1.67
CA PHE A 49 3.07 0.71 3.07
C PHE A 49 1.59 0.57 3.47
N VAL A 50 0.66 0.93 2.57
CA VAL A 50 -0.79 0.78 2.77
C VAL A 50 -1.17 -0.69 2.88
N LEU A 51 -0.62 -1.52 1.99
CA LEU A 51 -0.82 -2.97 2.06
C LEU A 51 -0.29 -3.56 3.36
N THR A 52 0.91 -3.15 3.77
CA THR A 52 1.57 -3.64 4.98
C THR A 52 0.76 -3.30 6.23
N ILE A 53 0.31 -2.04 6.35
CA ILE A 53 -0.56 -1.64 7.47
C ILE A 53 -1.87 -2.43 7.43
N THR A 54 -2.57 -2.45 6.30
CA THR A 54 -3.90 -3.07 6.21
C THR A 54 -3.83 -4.56 6.49
N ARG A 55 -2.80 -5.25 6.00
CA ARG A 55 -2.57 -6.69 6.21
C ARG A 55 -2.37 -7.00 7.69
N GLU A 56 -1.59 -6.19 8.39
CA GLU A 56 -1.36 -6.33 9.82
C GLU A 56 -2.69 -6.34 10.60
N PHE A 57 -3.59 -5.40 10.31
CA PHE A 57 -4.86 -5.30 11.03
C PHE A 57 -5.92 -6.29 10.53
N LEU A 58 -5.96 -6.62 9.24
CA LEU A 58 -6.80 -7.71 8.73
C LEU A 58 -6.50 -9.03 9.48
N ASN A 59 -5.21 -9.33 9.70
CA ASN A 59 -4.78 -10.59 10.29
C ASN A 59 -5.10 -10.73 11.79
N LEU A 60 -5.51 -9.65 12.47
CA LEU A 60 -5.93 -9.74 13.88
C LEU A 60 -7.24 -10.52 14.04
N ASP A 61 -8.19 -10.32 13.13
CA ASP A 61 -9.44 -11.08 13.04
C ASP A 61 -9.92 -11.08 11.58
N ASN A 62 -9.80 -12.23 10.91
CA ASN A 62 -10.11 -12.42 9.49
C ASN A 62 -11.18 -13.52 9.33
N PRO A 63 -12.43 -13.27 9.73
CA PRO A 63 -13.49 -14.29 9.74
C PRO A 63 -13.85 -14.77 8.33
N LYS A 64 -13.60 -13.93 7.32
CA LYS A 64 -13.87 -14.25 5.92
C LYS A 64 -12.75 -15.04 5.25
N GLY A 65 -11.59 -15.20 5.89
CA GLY A 65 -10.45 -15.93 5.35
C GLY A 65 -9.89 -15.31 4.07
N ILE A 66 -9.90 -13.98 3.96
CA ILE A 66 -9.28 -13.24 2.86
C ILE A 66 -7.78 -13.54 2.87
N VAL A 67 -7.24 -14.05 1.76
CA VAL A 67 -5.90 -14.65 1.74
C VAL A 67 -4.81 -13.60 1.92
N ASP A 68 -4.94 -12.48 1.21
CA ASP A 68 -4.04 -11.34 1.31
C ASP A 68 -4.78 -10.07 0.86
N VAL A 69 -4.44 -8.92 1.46
CA VAL A 69 -5.03 -7.63 1.11
C VAL A 69 -4.81 -7.24 -0.35
N VAL A 70 -3.71 -7.68 -0.98
CA VAL A 70 -3.39 -7.33 -2.36
C VAL A 70 -4.48 -7.79 -3.33
N PHE A 71 -5.17 -8.90 -3.04
CA PHE A 71 -6.27 -9.40 -3.87
C PHE A 71 -7.45 -8.44 -3.99
N GLY A 72 -7.65 -7.56 -3.00
CA GLY A 72 -8.66 -6.50 -3.05
C GLY A 72 -8.34 -5.41 -4.07
N LEU A 73 -7.07 -5.27 -4.48
CA LEU A 73 -6.64 -4.28 -5.47
C LEU A 73 -6.67 -4.80 -6.90
N LEU A 74 -6.94 -6.09 -7.10
CA LEU A 74 -6.91 -6.71 -8.42
C LEU A 74 -8.30 -6.75 -9.06
N GLY A 75 -8.34 -6.88 -10.39
CA GLY A 75 -9.56 -7.20 -11.12
C GLY A 75 -10.18 -8.54 -10.68
N ASN A 76 -11.50 -8.67 -10.84
CA ASN A 76 -12.30 -9.79 -10.28
C ASN A 76 -11.74 -11.18 -10.58
N ALA A 77 -11.18 -11.40 -11.77
CA ALA A 77 -10.61 -12.68 -12.15
C ALA A 77 -9.44 -13.11 -11.24
N ALA A 78 -8.57 -12.19 -10.84
CA ALA A 78 -7.46 -12.47 -9.92
C ALA A 78 -7.89 -12.39 -8.46
N ALA A 79 -8.80 -11.46 -8.13
CA ALA A 79 -9.37 -11.32 -6.79
C ALA A 79 -10.00 -12.62 -6.27
N ALA A 80 -10.62 -13.41 -7.15
CA ALA A 80 -11.26 -14.68 -6.81
C ALA A 80 -10.32 -15.69 -6.12
N ASP A 81 -9.03 -15.68 -6.45
CA ASP A 81 -8.04 -16.62 -5.88
C ASP A 81 -7.76 -16.34 -4.40
N GLY A 82 -8.04 -15.11 -3.92
CA GLY A 82 -7.77 -14.67 -2.55
C GLY A 82 -8.98 -14.17 -1.78
N ALA A 83 -10.18 -14.26 -2.34
CA ALA A 83 -11.39 -13.66 -1.77
C ALA A 83 -11.88 -14.32 -0.46
N GLY A 84 -11.39 -15.52 -0.14
CA GLY A 84 -11.90 -16.31 0.99
C GLY A 84 -13.38 -16.62 0.79
N SER A 85 -14.22 -16.17 1.71
CA SER A 85 -15.69 -16.31 1.66
C SER A 85 -16.43 -15.09 1.08
N VAL A 86 -15.71 -14.05 0.64
CA VAL A 86 -16.32 -12.91 -0.06
C VAL A 86 -16.81 -13.38 -1.44
N THR A 87 -18.10 -13.18 -1.72
CA THR A 87 -18.73 -13.62 -2.98
C THR A 87 -18.90 -12.49 -3.98
N ASN A 88 -19.16 -11.27 -3.50
CA ASN A 88 -19.18 -10.08 -4.32
C ASN A 88 -17.75 -9.52 -4.47
N LEU A 89 -17.09 -9.88 -5.56
CA LEU A 89 -15.69 -9.52 -5.78
C LEU A 89 -15.48 -8.02 -6.06
N ASP A 90 -16.52 -7.32 -6.50
CA ASP A 90 -16.50 -5.84 -6.59
C ASP A 90 -16.41 -5.20 -5.21
N CYS A 91 -16.80 -5.92 -4.16
CA CYS A 91 -16.73 -5.51 -2.77
C CYS A 91 -15.53 -6.07 -2.00
N LEU A 92 -14.67 -6.92 -2.59
CA LEU A 92 -13.54 -7.51 -1.87
C LEU A 92 -12.61 -6.46 -1.25
N LYS A 93 -12.35 -5.36 -1.97
CA LYS A 93 -11.57 -4.23 -1.47
C LYS A 93 -12.20 -3.63 -0.21
N GLN A 94 -13.49 -3.30 -0.29
CA GLN A 94 -14.24 -2.70 0.81
C GLN A 94 -14.29 -3.64 2.01
N GLU A 95 -14.57 -4.92 1.79
CA GLU A 95 -14.62 -5.93 2.84
C GLU A 95 -13.28 -6.10 3.56
N THR A 96 -12.18 -6.04 2.80
CA THR A 96 -10.82 -6.07 3.33
C THR A 96 -10.54 -4.84 4.20
N ALA A 97 -10.85 -3.64 3.68
CA ALA A 97 -10.65 -2.38 4.37
C ALA A 97 -11.50 -2.30 5.64
N ASP A 98 -12.77 -2.69 5.56
CA ASP A 98 -13.76 -2.60 6.62
C ASP A 98 -13.43 -3.54 7.78
N GLN A 99 -12.98 -4.76 7.50
CA GLN A 99 -12.50 -5.68 8.53
C GLN A 99 -11.21 -5.17 9.19
N ALA A 100 -10.24 -4.71 8.42
CA ALA A 100 -8.99 -4.15 8.95
C ALA A 100 -9.25 -2.91 9.83
N PHE A 101 -10.15 -2.02 9.39
CA PHE A 101 -10.55 -0.84 10.15
C PHE A 101 -11.26 -1.23 11.46
N THR A 102 -12.16 -2.21 11.42
CA THR A 102 -12.83 -2.74 12.62
C THR A 102 -11.81 -3.22 13.65
N ASN A 103 -10.82 -4.01 13.20
CA ASN A 103 -9.78 -4.56 14.06
C ASN A 103 -8.88 -3.45 14.64
N ALA A 104 -8.49 -2.47 13.82
CA ALA A 104 -7.69 -1.33 14.26
C ALA A 104 -8.43 -0.42 15.26
N LYS A 105 -9.71 -0.16 15.01
CA LYS A 105 -10.58 0.62 15.89
C LYS A 105 -10.78 -0.07 17.24
N ALA A 106 -10.95 -1.40 17.23
CA ALA A 106 -11.00 -2.19 18.45
C ALA A 106 -9.68 -2.17 19.24
N ALA A 107 -8.54 -2.10 18.55
CA ALA A 107 -7.21 -1.98 19.14
C ALA A 107 -6.87 -0.56 19.62
N GLY A 108 -7.63 0.47 19.22
CA GLY A 108 -7.28 1.85 19.51
C GLY A 108 -6.10 2.38 18.69
N ASP A 109 -5.82 1.78 17.53
CA ASP A 109 -4.63 2.06 16.72
C ASP A 109 -4.97 2.97 15.52
N LEU A 110 -4.50 4.23 15.58
CA LEU A 110 -4.72 5.23 14.54
C LEU A 110 -4.00 4.89 13.24
N ARG A 111 -2.83 4.25 13.29
CA ARG A 111 -2.11 3.84 12.08
C ARG A 111 -2.91 2.77 11.34
N GLY A 112 -3.44 1.79 12.05
CA GLY A 112 -4.31 0.77 11.45
C GLY A 112 -5.57 1.33 10.83
N MET A 113 -6.25 2.24 11.56
CA MET A 113 -7.46 2.90 11.04
C MET A 113 -7.13 3.75 9.80
N ALA A 114 -6.06 4.55 9.85
CA ALA A 114 -5.62 5.35 8.70
C ALA A 114 -5.20 4.50 7.51
N GLY A 115 -4.47 3.40 7.73
CA GLY A 115 -4.06 2.47 6.68
C GLY A 115 -5.25 1.81 5.99
N ALA A 116 -6.28 1.41 6.73
CA ALA A 116 -7.50 0.86 6.14
C ALA A 116 -8.29 1.90 5.32
N LEU A 117 -8.35 3.16 5.77
CA LEU A 117 -8.97 4.25 5.00
C LEU A 117 -8.19 4.54 3.70
N LEU A 118 -6.85 4.58 3.78
CA LEU A 118 -5.99 4.69 2.59
C LEU A 118 -6.21 3.52 1.64
N PHE A 119 -6.29 2.29 2.16
CA PHE A 119 -6.53 1.10 1.35
C PHE A 119 -7.89 1.15 0.64
N GLN A 120 -8.94 1.64 1.31
CA GLN A 120 -10.24 1.83 0.68
C GLN A 120 -10.18 2.87 -0.44
N ALA A 121 -9.38 3.92 -0.27
CA ALA A 121 -9.28 5.00 -1.23
C ALA A 121 -8.42 4.67 -2.44
N ILE A 122 -7.25 4.02 -2.31
CA ILE A 122 -6.31 3.83 -3.46
C ILE A 122 -6.97 3.16 -4.67
N GLU A 123 -6.39 3.33 -5.85
CA GLU A 123 -6.92 2.75 -7.08
C GLU A 123 -7.07 1.23 -6.98
N ARG A 124 -8.12 0.70 -7.63
CA ARG A 124 -8.26 -0.72 -7.88
C ARG A 124 -7.91 -0.98 -9.34
N ASN A 125 -6.94 -1.85 -9.57
CA ASN A 125 -6.50 -2.20 -10.91
C ASN A 125 -7.64 -2.84 -11.72
N THR A 126 -7.72 -2.46 -13.00
CA THR A 126 -8.68 -3.00 -13.96
C THR A 126 -7.97 -3.75 -15.09
N GLY A 127 -8.72 -4.25 -16.06
CA GLY A 127 -8.16 -5.01 -17.17
C GLY A 127 -7.45 -4.16 -18.23
N GLY A 128 -7.37 -2.83 -18.09
CA GLY A 128 -6.74 -1.96 -19.08
C GLY A 128 -6.77 -0.48 -18.71
N VAL A 129 -5.90 0.28 -19.38
CA VAL A 129 -5.75 1.72 -19.17
C VAL A 129 -7.02 2.47 -19.55
N GLY A 130 -7.45 3.38 -18.69
CA GLY A 130 -8.66 4.19 -18.87
C GLY A 130 -9.96 3.46 -18.59
N VAL A 131 -9.90 2.22 -18.07
CA VAL A 131 -11.09 1.46 -17.68
C VAL A 131 -11.41 1.75 -16.22
N ALA A 132 -12.58 2.34 -15.98
CA ALA A 132 -13.10 2.55 -14.63
C ALA A 132 -13.36 1.20 -13.92
N SER A 133 -12.99 1.14 -12.65
CA SER A 133 -13.25 -0.01 -11.79
C SER A 133 -14.69 0.02 -11.30
N VAL A 134 -15.36 -1.15 -11.31
CA VAL A 134 -16.72 -1.28 -10.79
C VAL A 134 -16.72 -0.98 -9.29
N LEU A 135 -17.67 -0.15 -8.84
CA LEU A 135 -17.85 0.21 -7.44
C LEU A 135 -18.55 -0.92 -6.67
N CYS A 136 -18.16 -1.09 -5.40
CA CYS A 136 -18.93 -1.93 -4.47
C CYS A 136 -20.32 -1.33 -4.25
N THR A 137 -21.33 -2.20 -4.18
CA THR A 137 -22.75 -1.81 -3.96
C THR A 137 -23.28 -2.22 -2.59
N GLU A 138 -22.44 -2.84 -1.77
CA GLU A 138 -22.77 -3.26 -0.42
C GLU A 138 -22.41 -2.18 0.59
N THR A 139 -23.15 -2.11 1.69
CA THR A 139 -22.89 -1.16 2.76
C THR A 139 -21.79 -1.67 3.68
N ALA A 140 -20.73 -0.90 3.85
CA ALA A 140 -19.69 -1.20 4.84
C ALA A 140 -20.25 -1.12 6.28
N VAL A 141 -19.67 -1.89 7.20
CA VAL A 141 -20.00 -1.86 8.63
C VAL A 141 -19.55 -0.55 9.26
N ASN A 142 -18.37 -0.05 8.90
CA ASN A 142 -17.84 1.21 9.41
C ASN A 142 -18.27 2.38 8.53
N ALA A 143 -18.85 3.41 9.14
CA ALA A 143 -19.32 4.61 8.43
C ALA A 143 -18.16 5.36 7.75
N GLU A 144 -16.97 5.31 8.35
CA GLU A 144 -15.76 5.92 7.80
C GLU A 144 -15.32 5.24 6.49
N ILE A 145 -15.50 3.92 6.39
CA ILE A 145 -15.23 3.16 5.16
C ILE A 145 -16.37 3.36 4.15
N ALA A 146 -17.63 3.39 4.60
CA ALA A 146 -18.80 3.63 3.76
C ALA A 146 -18.81 5.03 3.10
N ALA A 147 -18.12 6.00 3.70
CA ALA A 147 -17.99 7.35 3.15
C ALA A 147 -17.05 7.43 1.93
N LEU A 148 -16.32 6.36 1.62
CA LEU A 148 -15.27 6.34 0.61
C LEU A 148 -15.58 5.32 -0.50
N THR A 149 -15.14 5.66 -1.71
CA THR A 149 -14.96 4.71 -2.82
C THR A 149 -13.49 4.63 -3.20
N GLN A 150 -13.14 3.74 -4.13
CA GLN A 150 -11.80 3.67 -4.70
C GLN A 150 -11.57 4.78 -5.75
N HIS A 151 -10.31 5.24 -5.85
CA HIS A 151 -9.83 6.03 -6.98
C HIS A 151 -10.04 5.21 -8.27
N GLN A 152 -10.29 5.94 -9.35
CA GLN A 152 -10.41 5.39 -10.69
C GLN A 152 -9.11 5.56 -11.46
N ASP A 153 -8.94 4.73 -12.49
CA ASP A 153 -7.84 4.85 -13.44
C ASP A 153 -7.78 6.31 -13.95
N PRO A 154 -6.63 6.98 -13.87
CA PRO A 154 -6.49 8.40 -14.18
C PRO A 154 -6.76 8.75 -15.65
N ALA A 155 -6.72 7.78 -16.56
CA ALA A 155 -7.10 7.95 -17.97
C ALA A 155 -8.60 7.72 -18.22
N SER A 156 -9.38 7.34 -17.20
CA SER A 156 -10.83 7.15 -17.32
C SER A 156 -11.59 8.49 -17.30
N GLU A 157 -12.82 8.48 -17.84
CA GLU A 157 -13.65 9.68 -17.93
C GLU A 157 -13.95 10.25 -16.53
N ASN A 158 -13.74 11.56 -16.35
CA ASN A 158 -13.93 12.28 -15.08
C ASN A 158 -13.08 11.82 -13.89
N ALA A 159 -12.07 10.97 -14.11
CA ALA A 159 -11.23 10.41 -13.04
C ALA A 159 -10.62 11.48 -12.12
N GLY A 160 -10.04 12.54 -12.68
CA GLY A 160 -9.41 13.59 -11.86
C GLY A 160 -10.37 14.29 -10.89
N ALA A 161 -11.61 14.55 -11.30
CA ALA A 161 -12.60 15.20 -10.42
C ALA A 161 -13.12 14.25 -9.34
N LEU A 162 -13.30 12.96 -9.70
CA LEU A 162 -13.72 11.93 -8.75
C LEU A 162 -12.60 11.60 -7.74
N ASN A 163 -11.38 11.36 -8.21
CA ASN A 163 -10.22 11.07 -7.37
C ASN A 163 -9.96 12.21 -6.38
N LYS A 164 -9.97 13.46 -6.84
CA LYS A 164 -9.92 14.63 -5.93
C LYS A 164 -11.02 14.61 -4.88
N ALA A 165 -12.26 14.30 -5.26
CA ALA A 165 -13.37 14.22 -4.29
C ALA A 165 -13.16 13.11 -3.26
N ILE A 166 -12.63 11.96 -3.68
CA ILE A 166 -12.26 10.84 -2.80
C ILE A 166 -11.12 11.24 -1.86
N THR A 167 -10.05 11.86 -2.35
CA THR A 167 -8.94 12.35 -1.54
C THR A 167 -9.40 13.35 -0.48
N LEU A 168 -10.24 14.31 -0.85
CA LEU A 168 -10.74 15.31 0.10
C LEU A 168 -11.71 14.70 1.12
N GLU A 169 -12.50 13.69 0.75
CA GLU A 169 -13.33 12.98 1.72
C GLU A 169 -12.48 12.09 2.64
N LEU A 170 -11.48 11.40 2.11
CA LEU A 170 -10.50 10.65 2.89
C LEU A 170 -9.80 11.54 3.92
N ALA A 171 -9.40 12.75 3.55
CA ALA A 171 -8.82 13.72 4.47
C ALA A 171 -9.77 14.04 5.64
N LYS A 172 -11.07 14.19 5.38
CA LYS A 172 -12.07 14.39 6.45
C LYS A 172 -12.21 13.17 7.34
N GLN A 173 -12.23 11.96 6.78
CA GLN A 173 -12.31 10.72 7.57
C GLN A 173 -11.08 10.57 8.47
N LEU A 174 -9.88 10.85 7.94
CA LEU A 174 -8.62 10.87 8.71
C LEU A 174 -8.64 11.91 9.83
N ALA A 175 -9.04 13.15 9.53
CA ALA A 175 -9.19 14.21 10.53
C ALA A 175 -10.21 13.82 11.63
N GLY A 176 -11.33 13.23 11.23
CA GLY A 176 -12.41 12.80 12.12
C GLY A 176 -11.98 11.71 13.10
N ILE A 177 -11.04 10.84 12.73
CA ILE A 177 -10.46 9.85 13.65
C ILE A 177 -9.24 10.38 14.42
N GLY A 178 -8.76 11.58 14.10
CA GLY A 178 -7.56 12.18 14.72
C GLY A 178 -6.23 11.75 14.09
N ALA A 179 -6.25 11.22 12.87
CA ALA A 179 -5.06 10.97 12.06
C ALA A 179 -4.66 12.22 11.25
N ASP A 180 -3.45 12.21 10.69
CA ASP A 180 -2.96 13.28 9.81
C ASP A 180 -3.78 13.33 8.50
N PRO A 181 -4.50 14.43 8.22
CA PRO A 181 -5.28 14.57 6.99
C PRO A 181 -4.44 14.55 5.72
N ASN A 182 -3.17 14.97 5.79
CA ASN A 182 -2.28 14.99 4.63
C ASN A 182 -1.90 13.59 4.14
N LEU A 183 -2.13 12.53 4.93
CA LEU A 183 -1.99 11.16 4.44
C LEU A 183 -2.89 10.89 3.24
N ALA A 184 -4.04 11.57 3.14
CA ALA A 184 -4.94 11.42 2.00
C ALA A 184 -4.24 11.69 0.66
N LEU A 185 -3.27 12.60 0.63
CA LEU A 185 -2.49 12.92 -0.57
C LEU A 185 -1.68 11.72 -1.08
N LEU A 186 -1.35 10.77 -0.19
CA LEU A 186 -0.63 9.54 -0.52
C LEU A 186 -1.55 8.44 -1.08
N SER A 187 -2.87 8.69 -1.22
CA SER A 187 -3.77 7.78 -1.93
C SER A 187 -3.83 8.03 -3.43
N GLY A 188 -3.13 9.07 -3.91
CA GLY A 188 -3.15 9.47 -5.30
C GLY A 188 -2.63 8.37 -6.24
N THR A 189 -2.92 8.53 -7.53
CA THR A 189 -2.53 7.55 -8.54
C THR A 189 -1.44 8.10 -9.47
N PHE A 190 -1.10 7.33 -10.49
CA PHE A 190 -0.13 7.66 -11.53
C PHE A 190 -0.65 8.77 -12.45
N ALA A 191 0.23 9.33 -13.28
CA ALA A 191 -0.21 10.15 -14.41
C ALA A 191 -1.06 9.32 -15.39
N PRO A 192 -2.09 9.90 -16.05
CA PRO A 192 -2.91 9.19 -17.04
C PRO A 192 -2.08 8.46 -18.10
N GLY A 193 -2.34 7.16 -18.27
CA GLY A 193 -1.72 6.34 -19.31
C GLY A 193 -2.35 6.53 -20.69
N ASP A 194 -1.76 5.92 -21.71
CA ASP A 194 -2.35 5.85 -23.06
C ASP A 194 -3.44 4.76 -23.10
N ALA A 195 -4.69 5.14 -23.38
CA ALA A 195 -5.80 4.19 -23.49
C ALA A 195 -5.64 3.15 -24.61
N THR A 196 -4.68 3.33 -25.52
CA THR A 196 -4.31 2.35 -26.54
C THR A 196 -3.29 1.32 -26.04
N ASP A 197 -2.78 1.46 -24.81
CA ASP A 197 -1.87 0.51 -24.19
C ASP A 197 -2.58 -0.82 -23.86
N THR A 198 -2.27 -1.84 -24.67
CA THR A 198 -2.78 -3.20 -24.49
C THR A 198 -2.11 -4.00 -23.38
N THR A 199 -1.04 -3.48 -22.77
CA THR A 199 -0.36 -4.15 -21.64
C THR A 199 -1.11 -3.96 -20.32
N GLY A 200 -1.97 -2.94 -20.23
CA GLY A 200 -2.67 -2.57 -19.01
C GLY A 200 -1.78 -1.99 -17.92
N LYS A 201 -0.50 -1.72 -18.21
CA LYS A 201 0.46 -1.14 -17.26
C LYS A 201 0.32 0.38 -17.21
N GLY A 202 0.09 1.05 -18.34
CA GLY A 202 0.10 2.51 -18.40
C GLY A 202 1.43 3.07 -17.87
N ASN A 203 1.35 4.12 -17.05
CA ASN A 203 2.52 4.73 -16.40
C ASN A 203 2.85 4.10 -15.03
N SER A 204 2.30 2.92 -14.74
CA SER A 204 2.40 2.35 -13.41
C SER A 204 3.74 1.65 -13.15
N CYS A 205 4.02 1.42 -11.87
CA CYS A 205 5.09 0.56 -11.39
C CYS A 205 4.50 -0.66 -10.67
N ASP A 206 5.34 -1.68 -10.43
CA ASP A 206 4.94 -2.90 -9.73
C ASP A 206 6.10 -3.55 -8.94
N ASP A 207 7.18 -2.81 -8.74
CA ASP A 207 8.34 -3.32 -8.01
C ASP A 207 8.04 -3.37 -6.51
N GLU A 208 8.28 -4.52 -5.86
CA GLU A 208 8.10 -4.67 -4.41
C GLU A 208 9.05 -3.76 -3.64
N GLU A 209 8.48 -2.83 -2.88
CA GLU A 209 9.19 -1.84 -2.07
C GLU A 209 8.49 -1.68 -0.71
N PRO A 210 8.70 -2.62 0.22
CA PRO A 210 7.84 -2.82 1.39
C PRO A 210 7.82 -1.64 2.38
N ASP A 211 8.80 -0.73 2.31
CA ASP A 211 8.87 0.44 3.18
C ASP A 211 7.89 1.55 2.76
N LEU A 212 7.66 1.73 1.46
CA LEU A 212 6.77 2.76 0.91
C LEU A 212 5.93 2.20 -0.23
N GLY A 213 6.58 1.83 -1.33
CA GLY A 213 5.95 1.40 -2.56
C GLY A 213 6.56 2.13 -3.75
N CYS A 214 6.60 1.46 -4.89
CA CYS A 214 7.32 1.94 -6.06
C CYS A 214 6.81 3.29 -6.58
N ILE A 215 5.55 3.65 -6.31
CA ILE A 215 4.98 4.93 -6.77
C ILE A 215 5.68 6.12 -6.10
N PHE A 216 6.13 5.93 -4.85
CA PHE A 216 6.81 6.95 -4.07
C PHE A 216 8.30 6.99 -4.39
N SER A 217 8.97 5.83 -4.40
CA SER A 217 10.42 5.74 -4.63
C SER A 217 10.84 6.18 -6.04
N GLN A 218 9.97 5.96 -7.02
CA GLN A 218 10.19 6.35 -8.41
C GLN A 218 9.60 7.74 -8.74
N ASN A 219 9.05 8.44 -7.75
CA ASN A 219 8.44 9.76 -7.89
C ASN A 219 7.34 9.81 -8.97
N LEU A 220 6.49 8.78 -8.99
CA LEU A 220 5.42 8.59 -9.97
C LEU A 220 4.04 9.02 -9.45
N LEU A 221 3.92 9.31 -8.15
CA LEU A 221 2.70 9.78 -7.52
C LEU A 221 2.29 11.14 -8.09
N VAL A 222 1.02 11.26 -8.48
CA VAL A 222 0.37 12.53 -8.75
C VAL A 222 -0.63 12.80 -7.63
N LEU A 223 -0.50 13.94 -6.95
CA LEU A 223 -1.40 14.33 -5.88
C LEU A 223 -2.73 14.80 -6.49
N ASP A 224 -3.83 14.19 -6.10
CA ASP A 224 -5.17 14.58 -6.59
C ASP A 224 -5.65 15.93 -6.01
N ALA A 225 -5.06 16.38 -4.91
CA ALA A 225 -5.34 17.66 -4.26
C ALA A 225 -4.06 18.28 -3.69
N SER A 226 -4.11 19.58 -3.39
CA SER A 226 -3.05 20.27 -2.66
C SER A 226 -3.25 20.21 -1.14
N GLU A 227 -2.17 20.40 -0.37
CA GLU A 227 -2.24 20.54 1.10
C GLU A 227 -3.18 21.68 1.54
N ALA A 228 -3.32 22.74 0.74
CA ALA A 228 -4.24 23.83 1.00
C ALA A 228 -5.71 23.42 0.83
N GLU A 229 -6.02 22.62 -0.20
CA GLU A 229 -7.36 22.05 -0.39
C GLU A 229 -7.70 21.06 0.72
N VAL A 230 -6.74 20.22 1.14
CA VAL A 230 -6.89 19.33 2.30
C VAL A 230 -7.20 20.13 3.56
N SER A 231 -6.38 21.15 3.87
CA SER A 231 -6.57 22.02 5.03
C SER A 231 -7.95 22.70 5.02
N ALA A 232 -8.41 23.14 3.85
CA ALA A 232 -9.74 23.73 3.70
C ALA A 232 -10.86 22.70 3.91
N ALA A 233 -10.71 21.48 3.38
CA ALA A 233 -11.72 20.43 3.49
C ALA A 233 -11.94 19.95 4.93
N VAL A 234 -10.90 20.00 5.76
CA VAL A 234 -10.95 19.50 7.15
C VAL A 234 -11.17 20.58 8.21
N ALA A 235 -11.27 21.86 7.82
CA ALA A 235 -11.34 22.99 8.75
C ALA A 235 -12.46 22.89 9.79
N ASP A 236 -13.60 22.29 9.41
CA ASP A 236 -14.78 22.11 10.26
C ASP A 236 -14.98 20.66 10.75
N VAL A 237 -13.99 19.79 10.53
CA VAL A 237 -14.09 18.38 10.95
C VAL A 237 -13.71 18.25 12.42
N ALA A 238 -14.69 17.85 13.23
CA ALA A 238 -14.45 17.52 14.63
C ALA A 238 -13.89 16.10 14.76
N GLN A 239 -12.81 15.96 15.52
CA GLN A 239 -12.30 14.66 15.94
C GLN A 239 -13.31 13.97 16.86
N THR A 240 -13.69 12.74 16.53
CA THR A 240 -14.66 11.91 17.28
C THR A 240 -14.03 10.69 17.94
N PHE A 241 -12.75 10.42 17.64
CA PHE A 241 -12.01 9.28 18.14
C PHE A 241 -10.63 9.72 18.63
N THR A 242 -10.08 9.05 19.64
CA THR A 242 -8.71 9.27 20.10
C THR A 242 -8.03 7.92 20.26
N GLY A 243 -7.05 7.64 19.41
CA GLY A 243 -6.24 6.43 19.49
C GLY A 243 -4.75 6.73 19.67
N THR A 244 -3.93 5.70 19.53
CA THR A 244 -2.47 5.77 19.65
C THR A 244 -1.79 5.38 18.35
N GLY A 245 -0.47 5.59 18.23
CA GLY A 245 0.32 5.03 17.13
C GLY A 245 0.15 5.69 15.76
N GLY A 246 -0.34 6.94 15.67
CA GLY A 246 -0.59 7.62 14.39
C GLY A 246 0.63 7.73 13.46
N ILE A 247 0.34 7.82 12.16
CA ILE A 247 1.29 8.07 11.06
C ILE A 247 1.07 9.46 10.49
N PHE A 248 2.12 10.03 9.88
CA PHE A 248 2.10 11.38 9.29
C PHE A 248 2.65 11.31 7.87
N ALA A 249 2.08 12.08 6.94
CA ALA A 249 2.54 12.09 5.55
C ALA A 249 4.01 12.54 5.45
N THR A 250 4.41 13.51 6.28
CA THR A 250 5.78 14.04 6.33
C THR A 250 6.82 13.06 6.88
N ASP A 251 6.37 12.03 7.61
CA ASP A 251 7.26 10.96 8.07
C ASP A 251 7.55 9.94 6.96
N LEU A 252 6.68 9.88 5.94
CA LEU A 252 6.77 8.94 4.83
C LEU A 252 7.47 9.57 3.62
N VAL A 253 7.10 10.80 3.27
CA VAL A 253 7.57 11.47 2.05
C VAL A 253 7.66 12.99 2.21
N THR A 254 8.41 13.63 1.30
CA THR A 254 8.36 15.08 1.10
C THR A 254 7.29 15.40 0.05
N LEU A 255 6.10 15.82 0.47
CA LEU A 255 4.95 16.08 -0.42
C LEU A 255 5.26 17.05 -1.57
N ALA A 256 6.12 18.03 -1.34
CA ALA A 256 6.52 19.01 -2.35
C ALA A 256 7.30 18.43 -3.55
N ASN A 257 7.70 17.15 -3.48
CA ASN A 257 8.38 16.46 -4.59
C ASN A 257 7.41 15.94 -5.67
N PHE A 258 6.11 15.91 -5.37
CA PHE A 258 5.09 15.36 -6.25
C PHE A 258 4.28 16.45 -6.93
N ASP A 259 3.90 16.20 -8.18
CA ASP A 259 3.04 17.10 -8.94
C ASP A 259 1.59 17.02 -8.43
N VAL A 260 0.89 18.16 -8.43
CA VAL A 260 -0.55 18.23 -8.12
C VAL A 260 -1.35 18.21 -9.42
N ALA A 261 -2.33 17.31 -9.51
CA ALA A 261 -3.22 17.19 -10.65
C ALA A 261 -4.00 18.49 -10.89
N SER A 262 -3.97 18.98 -12.13
CA SER A 262 -4.82 20.10 -12.58
C SER A 262 -6.23 19.59 -12.89
N VAL A 263 -7.08 19.55 -11.86
CA VAL A 263 -8.47 19.08 -11.98
C VAL A 263 -9.42 20.24 -12.28
N THR A 264 -10.16 20.15 -13.38
CA THR A 264 -11.30 21.05 -13.68
C THR A 264 -12.62 20.33 -13.42
N GLY A 265 -13.46 20.90 -12.56
CA GLY A 265 -14.75 20.32 -12.17
C GLY A 265 -14.79 19.89 -10.72
N SER A 266 -15.97 19.53 -10.25
CA SER A 266 -16.23 19.05 -8.88
C SER A 266 -17.27 17.95 -8.93
N VAL A 267 -17.07 16.94 -8.09
CA VAL A 267 -17.97 15.79 -7.93
C VAL A 267 -18.45 15.78 -6.48
N ASP A 268 -19.76 15.62 -6.28
CA ASP A 268 -20.32 15.33 -4.96
C ASP A 268 -20.24 13.82 -4.70
N LEU A 269 -19.20 13.41 -3.98
CA LEU A 269 -18.96 12.00 -3.67
C LEU A 269 -20.15 11.35 -2.94
N ALA A 270 -20.91 12.12 -2.15
CA ALA A 270 -22.07 11.63 -1.41
C ALA A 270 -23.14 11.04 -2.35
N THR A 271 -23.26 11.56 -3.58
CA THR A 271 -24.19 11.02 -4.58
C THR A 271 -23.73 9.65 -5.09
N ILE A 272 -22.42 9.44 -5.19
CA ILE A 272 -21.82 8.20 -5.71
C ILE A 272 -21.88 7.09 -4.65
N VAL A 273 -21.45 7.36 -3.40
CA VAL A 273 -21.45 6.36 -2.32
C VAL A 273 -22.87 5.90 -1.92
N ASN A 274 -23.89 6.75 -2.09
CA ASN A 274 -25.29 6.43 -1.75
C ASN A 274 -26.08 5.84 -2.93
N GLY A 275 -25.42 5.44 -4.02
CA GLY A 275 -26.08 4.76 -5.13
C GLY A 275 -26.90 5.65 -6.07
N ALA A 276 -26.58 6.95 -6.18
CA ALA A 276 -27.01 7.71 -7.35
C ALA A 276 -26.14 7.27 -8.54
N ALA A 277 -26.76 6.62 -9.51
CA ALA A 277 -26.13 6.05 -10.69
C ALA A 277 -25.18 7.01 -11.42
N GLY A 278 -23.98 6.52 -11.78
CA GLY A 278 -23.36 6.82 -13.07
C GLY A 278 -21.90 7.31 -13.08
N ALA A 279 -20.93 6.43 -12.81
CA ALA A 279 -19.69 6.45 -13.60
C ALA A 279 -19.98 5.69 -14.91
N GLY A 280 -20.55 6.41 -15.89
CA GLY A 280 -20.90 5.87 -17.21
C GLY A 280 -22.16 6.51 -17.79
N GLY A 281 -21.97 7.49 -18.68
CA GLY A 281 -23.06 8.07 -19.47
C GLY A 281 -22.66 9.34 -20.21
N ALA A 282 -22.22 9.18 -21.45
CA ALA A 282 -22.02 10.27 -22.40
C ALA A 282 -23.29 11.12 -22.59
N ALA A 283 -23.17 12.44 -22.43
CA ALA A 283 -23.93 13.44 -23.16
C ALA A 283 -23.15 14.76 -23.21
N ASP A 284 -22.80 15.16 -24.43
CA ASP A 284 -22.21 16.45 -24.80
C ASP A 284 -23.25 17.60 -24.74
N ALA A 285 -22.72 18.78 -24.43
CA ALA A 285 -23.15 20.16 -24.67
C ALA A 285 -24.59 20.67 -24.37
N THR A 286 -24.60 21.90 -23.81
CA THR A 286 -25.68 22.89 -23.63
C THR A 286 -26.66 22.55 -22.50
N ASP A 287 -26.88 23.38 -21.47
CA ASP A 287 -27.17 24.81 -21.51
C ASP A 287 -26.98 25.46 -20.12
N ALA A 288 -26.86 26.79 -20.10
CA ALA A 288 -26.74 27.58 -18.89
C ALA A 288 -28.01 27.54 -18.00
N ALA A 289 -27.86 27.26 -16.70
CA ALA A 289 -28.84 27.69 -15.69
C ALA A 289 -28.17 27.91 -14.33
N GLN A 290 -28.46 29.08 -13.79
CA GLN A 290 -27.88 29.72 -12.61
C GLN A 290 -28.30 29.01 -11.31
N ALA A 291 -27.37 28.87 -10.37
CA ALA A 291 -27.67 28.77 -8.95
C ALA A 291 -26.98 29.92 -8.22
N THR A 292 -27.80 30.78 -7.63
CA THR A 292 -27.47 31.98 -6.88
C THR A 292 -26.69 31.68 -5.61
N SER A 293 -25.43 32.11 -5.54
CA SER A 293 -24.72 32.29 -4.28
C SER A 293 -24.79 33.75 -3.83
N ALA A 294 -25.40 33.95 -2.66
CA ALA A 294 -25.43 35.23 -1.96
C ALA A 294 -24.00 35.57 -1.48
N VAL A 295 -23.37 36.55 -2.14
CA VAL A 295 -22.12 37.15 -1.67
C VAL A 295 -22.46 38.26 -0.68
N ALA A 296 -22.13 38.05 0.59
CA ALA A 296 -22.09 39.11 1.58
C ALA A 296 -20.93 40.06 1.26
N VAL A 297 -21.27 41.30 0.94
CA VAL A 297 -20.34 42.39 0.64
C VAL A 297 -19.71 42.88 1.95
N VAL A 298 -18.39 42.79 2.07
CA VAL A 298 -17.62 43.63 3.00
C VAL A 298 -16.70 44.51 2.18
N THR A 299 -17.04 45.79 2.10
CA THR A 299 -16.22 46.85 1.53
C THR A 299 -15.18 47.31 2.53
N SER A 300 -13.92 47.39 2.12
CA SER A 300 -13.04 48.49 2.57
C SER A 300 -11.80 48.67 1.66
N ALA A 301 -11.81 49.83 1.01
CA ALA A 301 -10.72 50.79 0.78
C ALA A 301 -9.40 50.33 0.13
N ALA A 302 -9.20 50.86 -1.08
CA ALA A 302 -7.94 50.90 -1.82
C ALA A 302 -6.88 51.76 -1.14
N ALA A 303 -5.61 51.36 -1.30
CA ALA A 303 -4.47 52.26 -1.40
C ALA A 303 -3.59 51.79 -2.57
N ALA A 304 -3.45 52.67 -3.56
CA ALA A 304 -2.69 52.46 -4.77
C ALA A 304 -1.18 52.66 -4.56
N ALA A 305 -0.37 51.90 -5.28
CA ALA A 305 0.93 52.37 -5.77
C ALA A 305 1.31 51.64 -7.06
N THR A 306 1.60 52.46 -8.07
CA THR A 306 1.89 52.22 -9.48
C THR A 306 3.31 51.72 -9.75
N SER A 307 3.50 50.83 -10.73
CA SER A 307 4.51 51.02 -11.80
C SER A 307 4.44 49.97 -12.93
N VAL A 308 4.02 50.42 -14.13
CA VAL A 308 4.56 50.23 -15.51
C VAL A 308 5.41 48.99 -15.78
N ALA A 309 5.11 48.09 -16.74
CA ALA A 309 5.13 48.18 -18.23
C ALA A 309 6.04 47.01 -18.71
N GLU A 310 5.97 46.38 -19.88
CA GLU A 310 5.07 46.27 -21.02
C GLU A 310 5.61 45.07 -21.84
N CYS A 311 4.72 44.44 -22.60
CA CYS A 311 4.95 43.27 -23.43
C CYS A 311 5.77 43.62 -24.68
N ILE A 312 6.73 42.77 -25.08
CA ILE A 312 7.31 42.79 -26.44
C ILE A 312 7.38 41.37 -26.98
N ALA A 313 6.71 41.15 -28.11
CA ALA A 313 6.77 39.97 -28.96
C ALA A 313 7.67 40.23 -30.18
N VAL A 314 8.48 39.25 -30.60
CA VAL A 314 9.14 39.19 -31.94
C VAL A 314 9.30 37.69 -32.38
N PRO A 315 9.18 37.35 -33.69
CA PRO A 315 8.90 35.99 -34.21
C PRO A 315 10.17 35.26 -34.77
N PRO A 316 10.06 34.08 -35.47
CA PRO A 316 11.03 32.97 -35.37
C PRO A 316 12.12 32.93 -36.45
N THR A 317 13.23 32.23 -36.17
CA THR A 317 14.21 31.79 -37.18
C THR A 317 14.76 30.37 -36.93
N THR A 318 14.46 29.50 -37.91
CA THR A 318 15.24 28.39 -38.51
C THR A 318 16.22 27.53 -37.70
N ALA A 319 16.00 26.21 -37.84
CA ALA A 319 16.84 25.09 -37.43
C ALA A 319 18.23 25.03 -38.10
N VAL A 320 19.21 24.52 -37.35
CA VAL A 320 20.38 23.79 -37.87
C VAL A 320 20.68 22.61 -36.93
N ALA A 321 20.78 21.42 -37.51
CA ALA A 321 21.10 20.16 -36.86
C ALA A 321 22.57 20.10 -36.40
N VAL A 322 22.83 19.47 -35.25
CA VAL A 322 24.15 18.92 -34.93
C VAL A 322 23.97 17.50 -34.39
N ALA A 323 24.53 16.54 -35.12
CA ALA A 323 24.63 15.15 -34.73
C ALA A 323 25.52 15.00 -33.49
N SER A 324 25.21 14.04 -32.61
CA SER A 324 26.16 13.53 -31.64
C SER A 324 26.06 12.01 -31.55
N THR A 325 27.23 11.41 -31.69
CA THR A 325 27.52 9.98 -31.82
C THR A 325 27.33 9.24 -30.50
N ALA A 326 26.55 8.16 -30.55
CA ALA A 326 26.43 7.18 -29.48
C ALA A 326 27.73 6.35 -29.36
N ALA A 327 28.34 6.36 -28.19
CA ALA A 327 29.38 5.41 -27.82
C ALA A 327 28.82 4.47 -26.76
N ALA A 328 28.63 3.21 -27.17
CA ALA A 328 28.27 2.11 -26.30
C ALA A 328 29.46 1.73 -25.41
N VAL A 329 29.26 1.69 -24.10
CA VAL A 329 30.15 0.99 -23.16
C VAL A 329 29.40 -0.23 -22.63
N VAL A 330 29.87 -1.39 -23.07
CA VAL A 330 29.50 -2.71 -22.55
C VAL A 330 30.21 -2.87 -21.21
N ALA A 331 29.45 -2.98 -20.12
CA ALA A 331 29.96 -3.40 -18.82
C ALA A 331 29.31 -4.73 -18.44
N THR A 332 30.15 -5.77 -18.44
CA THR A 332 29.86 -7.13 -18.01
C THR A 332 29.67 -7.15 -16.48
N SER A 333 28.50 -7.52 -15.98
CA SER A 333 28.25 -7.73 -14.55
C SER A 333 28.31 -9.21 -14.19
N THR A 334 29.37 -9.59 -13.46
CA THR A 334 29.43 -10.85 -12.71
C THR A 334 28.62 -10.70 -11.43
N ALA A 335 27.63 -11.57 -11.24
CA ALA A 335 26.79 -11.63 -10.05
C ALA A 335 27.61 -11.98 -8.78
N ALA A 336 27.59 -11.07 -7.82
CA ALA A 336 27.94 -11.35 -6.43
C ALA A 336 26.71 -11.01 -5.57
N ALA A 337 26.33 -11.93 -4.69
CA ALA A 337 25.19 -11.80 -3.80
C ALA A 337 25.29 -10.53 -2.95
N ALA A 338 24.39 -9.58 -3.18
CA ALA A 338 24.23 -8.41 -2.33
C ALA A 338 23.42 -8.82 -1.10
N ALA A 339 24.08 -8.89 0.05
CA ALA A 339 23.41 -8.69 1.33
C ALA A 339 22.77 -7.30 1.28
N GLN A 340 21.49 -7.21 1.60
CA GLN A 340 20.79 -5.94 1.73
C GLN A 340 21.47 -5.13 2.84
N THR A 341 22.26 -4.16 2.45
CA THR A 341 22.68 -3.09 3.35
C THR A 341 21.62 -2.00 3.23
N SER A 342 20.70 -1.99 4.19
CA SER A 342 19.84 -0.85 4.48
C SER A 342 20.70 0.42 4.53
N GLU A 343 20.26 1.48 3.86
CA GLU A 343 20.89 2.79 3.98
C GLU A 343 21.02 3.14 5.46
N ALA A 344 22.24 3.46 5.89
CA ALA A 344 22.51 3.76 7.29
C ALA A 344 21.89 5.11 7.64
N ALA A 345 20.66 5.10 8.15
CA ALA A 345 20.09 6.23 8.84
C ALA A 345 21.08 6.68 9.94
N SER A 346 21.44 7.96 9.94
CA SER A 346 22.34 8.54 10.93
C SER A 346 21.67 8.51 12.31
N GLY A 347 21.96 7.49 13.12
CA GLY A 347 21.47 7.36 14.49
C GLY A 347 21.92 6.05 15.15
N THR A 348 21.79 5.97 16.47
CA THR A 348 22.16 4.75 17.22
C THR A 348 20.96 3.82 17.29
N ASN A 349 21.13 2.56 16.88
CA ASN A 349 20.09 1.55 17.07
C ASN A 349 19.94 1.22 18.57
N VAL A 350 18.73 1.37 19.12
CA VAL A 350 18.41 1.07 20.52
C VAL A 350 17.62 -0.24 20.70
N GLN A 351 17.41 -1.01 19.63
CA GLN A 351 16.83 -2.37 19.69
C GLN A 351 17.91 -3.38 20.09
N GLU A 352 17.79 -3.97 21.28
CA GLU A 352 18.78 -4.90 21.85
C GLU A 352 18.54 -6.37 21.44
N PHE A 353 17.35 -6.71 20.96
CA PHE A 353 17.03 -8.08 20.57
C PHE A 353 17.72 -8.49 19.26
N THR A 354 18.39 -9.65 19.28
CA THR A 354 19.19 -10.15 18.16
C THR A 354 18.64 -11.45 17.56
N GLY A 355 17.51 -11.97 18.06
CA GLY A 355 16.86 -13.13 17.45
C GLY A 355 16.42 -12.83 16.02
N THR A 356 16.49 -13.84 15.15
CA THR A 356 16.25 -13.68 13.70
C THR A 356 15.28 -14.72 13.12
N LEU A 357 14.56 -15.44 13.97
CA LEU A 357 13.59 -16.44 13.51
C LEU A 357 12.49 -15.73 12.69
N GLY A 358 12.37 -16.12 11.42
CA GLY A 358 11.49 -15.46 10.45
C GLY A 358 11.85 -14.02 10.06
N GLY A 359 12.98 -13.48 10.55
CA GLY A 359 13.43 -12.12 10.29
C GLY A 359 14.07 -11.46 11.51
N ALA A 360 15.01 -10.53 11.27
CA ALA A 360 15.54 -9.68 12.33
C ALA A 360 14.51 -8.61 12.71
N ALA A 361 14.53 -8.16 13.97
CA ALA A 361 13.76 -6.99 14.37
C ALA A 361 14.33 -5.76 13.66
N PRO A 362 13.49 -4.90 13.04
CA PRO A 362 14.00 -3.72 12.38
C PRO A 362 14.68 -2.79 13.40
N PRO A 363 15.75 -2.08 13.01
CA PRO A 363 16.46 -1.20 13.92
C PRO A 363 15.54 -0.08 14.42
N VAL A 364 15.69 0.25 15.71
CA VAL A 364 15.07 1.43 16.31
C VAL A 364 16.12 2.53 16.33
N VAL A 365 16.11 3.40 15.33
CA VAL A 365 17.10 4.44 15.17
C VAL A 365 16.78 5.59 16.12
N SER A 366 17.70 5.93 17.02
CA SER A 366 17.61 7.11 17.87
C SER A 366 18.27 8.32 17.21
N SER A 367 17.56 9.44 17.16
CA SER A 367 17.96 10.73 16.60
C SER A 367 17.59 11.90 17.53
N THR A 368 17.87 13.13 17.12
CA THR A 368 17.47 14.35 17.84
C THR A 368 16.15 14.90 17.29
N GLY A 369 15.20 15.26 18.14
CA GLY A 369 13.94 15.90 17.74
C GLY A 369 12.79 15.58 18.69
N ASP A 370 11.58 16.05 18.36
CA ASP A 370 10.38 15.82 19.18
C ASP A 370 9.90 14.36 19.15
N ARG A 371 10.27 13.61 18.10
CA ARG A 371 10.02 12.17 17.93
C ARG A 371 11.33 11.41 17.69
N PRO A 372 12.19 11.27 18.72
CA PRO A 372 13.60 10.92 18.56
C PRO A 372 13.86 9.43 18.28
N PHE A 373 12.85 8.60 18.07
CA PHE A 373 13.01 7.17 17.77
C PHE A 373 12.29 6.84 16.47
N SER A 374 12.91 6.08 15.56
CA SER A 374 12.23 5.63 14.35
C SER A 374 12.43 4.15 14.05
N VAL A 375 11.41 3.53 13.45
CA VAL A 375 11.40 2.12 13.01
C VAL A 375 10.71 2.06 11.65
N ASN A 376 11.46 1.68 10.61
CA ASN A 376 11.00 1.67 9.22
C ASN A 376 10.25 2.97 8.86
N GLY A 377 10.89 4.12 9.04
CA GLY A 377 10.32 5.44 8.78
C GLY A 377 9.31 5.96 9.82
N ASN A 378 8.61 5.09 10.56
CA ASN A 378 7.68 5.53 11.61
C ASN A 378 8.46 6.16 12.76
N THR A 379 8.13 7.39 13.16
CA THR A 379 8.79 8.07 14.28
C THR A 379 7.98 7.93 15.58
N PHE A 380 8.61 8.02 16.74
CA PHE A 380 8.00 7.84 18.06
C PHE A 380 8.61 8.82 19.07
N THR A 381 7.80 9.31 20.00
CA THR A 381 8.26 10.18 21.10
C THR A 381 9.00 9.40 22.19
N GLY A 382 8.70 8.11 22.37
CA GLY A 382 9.30 7.26 23.40
C GLY A 382 9.89 5.97 22.85
N SER A 383 11.06 5.57 23.36
CA SER A 383 11.79 4.37 22.91
C SER A 383 10.98 3.10 23.09
N GLY A 384 10.23 2.99 24.20
CA GLY A 384 9.48 1.77 24.48
C GLY A 384 8.39 1.47 23.43
N ALA A 385 7.70 2.50 22.94
CA ALA A 385 6.72 2.36 21.87
C ALA A 385 7.40 1.96 20.54
N ALA A 386 8.53 2.58 20.23
CA ALA A 386 9.31 2.26 19.03
C ALA A 386 9.85 0.82 19.06
N ILE A 387 10.43 0.40 20.19
CA ILE A 387 10.93 -0.97 20.39
C ILE A 387 9.76 -1.97 20.33
N GLY A 388 8.62 -1.65 20.95
CA GLY A 388 7.41 -2.47 20.86
C GLY A 388 7.02 -2.70 19.40
N ARG A 389 6.97 -1.63 18.60
CA ARG A 389 6.73 -1.70 17.15
C ARG A 389 7.75 -2.57 16.43
N SER A 390 9.04 -2.43 16.73
CA SER A 390 10.12 -3.23 16.15
C SER A 390 9.94 -4.73 16.45
N CYS A 391 9.56 -5.08 17.68
CA CYS A 391 9.24 -6.47 18.04
C CYS A 391 7.98 -6.99 17.34
N ASP A 392 6.95 -6.17 17.17
CA ASP A 392 5.70 -6.57 16.48
C ASP A 392 5.92 -6.77 14.98
N ILE A 393 6.73 -5.92 14.34
CA ILE A 393 7.12 -6.11 12.93
C ILE A 393 7.88 -7.43 12.76
N GLN A 394 8.80 -7.74 13.68
CA GLN A 394 9.49 -9.03 13.68
C GLN A 394 8.51 -10.21 13.84
N HIS A 395 7.56 -10.08 14.75
CA HIS A 395 6.57 -11.11 15.00
C HIS A 395 5.76 -11.42 13.73
N ASN A 396 5.29 -10.38 13.04
CA ASN A 396 4.54 -10.51 11.81
C ASN A 396 5.38 -11.15 10.69
N ALA A 397 6.66 -10.77 10.56
CA ALA A 397 7.58 -11.43 9.63
C ALA A 397 7.74 -12.93 9.95
N CYS A 398 7.88 -13.28 11.23
CA CYS A 398 7.92 -14.67 11.67
C CYS A 398 6.62 -15.42 11.38
N ALA A 399 5.47 -14.83 11.68
CA ALA A 399 4.17 -15.44 11.43
C ALA A 399 3.97 -15.69 9.93
N ASN A 400 4.34 -14.74 9.07
CA ASN A 400 4.31 -14.90 7.61
C ASN A 400 5.23 -16.04 7.13
N ALA A 401 6.44 -16.13 7.66
CA ALA A 401 7.37 -17.21 7.33
C ALA A 401 6.87 -18.59 7.83
N ALA A 402 6.22 -18.65 8.99
CA ALA A 402 5.59 -19.87 9.49
C ALA A 402 4.37 -20.28 8.65
N ASN A 403 3.49 -19.35 8.32
CA ASN A 403 2.27 -19.60 7.53
C ASN A 403 2.58 -19.98 6.08
N SER A 404 3.66 -19.45 5.51
CA SER A 404 4.15 -19.85 4.18
C SER A 404 4.91 -21.17 4.16
N GLY A 405 5.10 -21.82 5.31
CA GLY A 405 5.85 -23.07 5.42
C GLY A 405 7.38 -22.93 5.31
N GLN A 406 7.90 -21.70 5.35
CA GLN A 406 9.34 -21.43 5.39
C GLN A 406 9.96 -21.78 6.75
N LEU A 407 9.18 -21.73 7.82
CA LEU A 407 9.60 -22.15 9.17
C LEU A 407 8.94 -23.46 9.58
N ALA A 408 9.74 -24.39 10.09
CA ALA A 408 9.24 -25.55 10.81
C ALA A 408 8.80 -25.13 12.22
N GLY A 409 7.70 -25.70 12.76
CA GLY A 409 7.26 -25.45 14.15
C GLY A 409 6.02 -24.54 14.31
N GLY A 410 5.46 -24.01 13.21
CA GLY A 410 4.23 -23.20 13.22
C GLY A 410 4.41 -21.82 13.87
N VAL A 411 3.31 -21.10 14.09
CA VAL A 411 3.34 -19.71 14.61
C VAL A 411 3.69 -19.60 16.10
N GLY A 412 3.57 -20.69 16.89
CA GLY A 412 3.83 -20.65 18.34
C GLY A 412 5.27 -20.30 18.73
N GLN A 413 6.24 -20.53 17.84
CA GLN A 413 7.63 -20.08 18.03
C GLN A 413 7.78 -18.56 17.84
N CYS A 414 6.92 -17.93 17.04
CA CYS A 414 6.91 -16.49 16.84
C CYS A 414 6.42 -15.79 18.12
N GLU A 415 5.40 -16.34 18.77
CA GLU A 415 4.93 -15.86 20.08
C GLU A 415 6.04 -15.91 21.14
N THR A 416 6.87 -16.97 21.10
CA THR A 416 8.04 -17.08 22.00
C THR A 416 9.09 -16.02 21.68
N GLN A 417 9.34 -15.76 20.39
CA GLN A 417 10.32 -14.78 19.94
C GLN A 417 9.89 -13.34 20.26
N VAL A 418 8.62 -12.97 20.05
CA VAL A 418 8.16 -11.61 20.38
C VAL A 418 8.20 -11.35 21.88
N ALA A 419 7.88 -12.37 22.70
CA ALA A 419 8.04 -12.29 24.15
C ALA A 419 9.51 -12.10 24.54
N ALA A 420 10.44 -12.82 23.89
CA ALA A 420 11.87 -12.65 24.10
C ALA A 420 12.38 -11.27 23.64
N CYS A 421 11.85 -10.75 22.53
CA CYS A 421 12.16 -9.42 22.04
C CYS A 421 11.74 -8.34 23.03
N ARG A 422 10.51 -8.41 23.54
CA ARG A 422 10.00 -7.48 24.56
C ARG A 422 10.81 -7.57 25.86
N ALA A 423 11.08 -8.80 26.33
CA ALA A 423 11.88 -9.02 27.53
C ALA A 423 13.32 -8.48 27.41
N ALA A 424 13.96 -8.65 26.25
CA ALA A 424 15.32 -8.14 26.00
C ALA A 424 15.40 -6.61 26.11
N ASN A 425 14.30 -5.89 25.90
CA ASN A 425 14.25 -4.43 25.94
C ASN A 425 13.49 -3.87 27.16
N ASN A 426 13.22 -4.71 28.18
CA ASN A 426 12.48 -4.33 29.39
C ASN A 426 11.08 -3.75 29.12
N LEU A 427 10.36 -4.31 28.13
CA LEU A 427 8.97 -3.97 27.80
C LEU A 427 7.94 -4.86 28.51
#